data_AF-A0A830HB40-F1
#
_entry.id   AF-A0A830HB40-F1
#
_cell.length_a   1.000
_cell.length_b   1.000
_cell.length_c   1.000
_cell.angle_alpha   90.00
_cell.angle_beta   90.00
_cell.angle_gamma   90.00
#
_symmetry.space_group_name_H-M   'P 1'
#
loop_
_entity.id
_entity.type
_entity.pdbx_description
1 polymer ?
#
loop_
_entity_poly.entity_id
_entity_poly.type
_entity_poly.pdbx_seq_one_letter_code
_entity_poly.pdbx_strand_id
1 'polypeptide(L)'
;MARAGPLSSLRRLSAYPRAQEHLTTQTTTGAVVTLMGIVIALVLFVNETALSLRPATVQRMDVDATKHEKLRIHVDISLWRLPCVAVSLDALDQSGKHEVDLHTSIYKQPLDSNGAAIVGKTPEREWTLRDTPQQGGLMTKDGKEDNSAPSALQRHVRAFQHSQQIVRDIEKALGREEGCRVYGHLDVERVGGNFHISVHTQNFFVLQQLFAADTARINTSHTIDSLSFGRAYPGRVNPLDGTARTVSSGASTFRYFMKIVPTNYRYRSARAVPRVVTTRAASAAAAAAEVERREEEGDEPTFDDDEGRRVLRTNQYSVTEYVSHTKPGDGVVPAVFFVYDLSPIAITIDEVPFKFGHYLTRVCAVVGGVFAVTRMVDRWAWKAMEST
;
A
#
# COMPACT_ATOMS: atom_id res chain seq x y z
N MET A 1 64.58 12.79 33.29
CA MET A 1 63.27 12.42 33.86
C MET A 1 62.18 12.70 32.83
N ALA A 2 61.82 11.72 32.00
CA ALA A 2 60.71 11.86 31.05
C ALA A 2 59.44 11.29 31.69
N ARG A 3 58.40 12.13 31.82
CA ARG A 3 57.12 11.78 32.43
C ARG A 3 56.43 10.68 31.61
N ALA A 4 56.18 9.55 32.26
CA ALA A 4 55.39 8.47 31.71
C ALA A 4 53.93 8.95 31.55
N GLY A 5 53.42 8.94 30.32
CA GLY A 5 52.02 9.29 30.02
C GLY A 5 51.03 8.22 30.52
N PRO A 6 49.72 8.54 30.61
CA PRO A 6 48.69 7.66 31.18
C PRO A 6 48.56 6.28 30.50
N LEU A 7 49.14 6.09 29.31
CA LEU A 7 49.20 4.82 28.58
C LEU A 7 50.27 3.84 29.10
N SER A 8 51.23 4.27 29.93
CA SER A 8 52.26 3.37 30.49
C SER A 8 51.71 2.46 31.60
N SER A 9 50.57 2.83 32.21
CA SER A 9 49.93 2.07 33.28
C SER A 9 49.20 0.83 32.75
N LEU A 10 48.71 0.88 31.51
CA LEU A 10 48.03 -0.24 30.84
C LEU A 10 48.98 -1.38 30.42
N ARG A 11 50.31 -1.16 30.41
CA ARG A 11 51.30 -2.22 30.15
C ARG A 11 51.29 -3.34 31.20
N ARG A 12 50.68 -3.11 32.38
CA ARG A 12 50.58 -4.11 33.46
C ARG A 12 49.30 -4.96 33.41
N LEU A 13 48.36 -4.66 32.52
CA LEU A 13 47.09 -5.38 32.34
C LEU A 13 47.20 -6.50 31.28
N SER A 14 48.32 -7.21 31.24
CA SER A 14 48.45 -8.42 30.41
C SER A 14 47.97 -9.63 31.23
N ALA A 15 46.69 -9.98 31.09
CA ALA A 15 46.09 -11.14 31.77
C ALA A 15 46.66 -12.51 31.31
N TYR A 16 47.49 -12.51 30.26
CA TYR A 16 48.17 -13.70 29.76
C TYR A 16 49.69 -13.56 29.88
N PRO A 17 50.40 -14.62 30.36
CA PRO A 17 51.85 -14.66 30.32
C PRO A 17 52.31 -14.65 28.86
N ARG A 18 53.24 -13.74 28.52
CA ARG A 18 53.86 -13.71 27.20
C ARG A 18 54.67 -15.00 27.02
N ALA A 19 54.36 -15.77 25.99
CA ALA A 19 55.21 -16.88 25.58
C ALA A 19 56.60 -16.34 25.19
N GLN A 20 57.65 -17.06 25.57
CA GLN A 20 59.02 -16.67 25.23
C GLN A 20 59.21 -16.72 23.72
N GLU A 21 59.88 -15.71 23.16
CA GLU A 21 60.03 -15.50 21.70
C GLU A 21 60.70 -16.68 20.99
N HIS A 22 61.41 -17.54 21.73
CA HIS A 22 62.16 -18.70 21.21
C HIS A 22 61.28 -19.95 21.07
N LEU A 23 60.03 -19.92 21.55
CA LEU A 23 59.04 -21.00 21.47
C LEU A 23 57.88 -20.68 20.52
N THR A 24 57.89 -19.50 19.89
CA THR A 24 56.86 -19.06 18.95
C THR A 24 57.40 -19.08 17.53
N THR A 25 57.16 -20.17 16.80
CA THR A 25 57.45 -20.25 15.36
C THR A 25 56.35 -19.55 14.57
N GLN A 26 56.70 -18.52 13.78
CA GLN A 26 55.74 -17.84 12.92
C GLN A 26 55.43 -18.71 11.69
N THR A 27 54.16 -19.05 11.50
CA THR A 27 53.69 -19.84 10.35
C THR A 27 52.90 -18.96 9.38
N THR A 28 53.15 -19.12 8.08
CA THR A 28 52.44 -18.37 7.02
C THR A 28 50.94 -18.70 7.01
N THR A 29 50.60 -19.97 7.28
CA THR A 29 49.22 -20.46 7.39
C THR A 29 48.46 -19.83 8.55
N GLY A 30 49.12 -19.65 9.71
CA GLY A 30 48.53 -18.97 10.86
C GLY A 30 48.27 -17.49 10.59
N ALA A 31 49.14 -16.82 9.82
CA ALA A 31 48.93 -15.43 9.41
C ALA A 31 47.70 -15.27 8.50
N VAL A 32 47.51 -16.17 7.53
CA VAL A 32 46.34 -16.17 6.64
C VAL A 32 45.05 -16.42 7.43
N VAL A 33 45.05 -17.40 8.33
CA VAL A 33 43.88 -17.72 9.18
C VAL A 33 43.52 -16.55 10.11
N THR A 34 44.51 -15.85 10.64
CA THR A 34 44.30 -14.66 11.49
C THR A 34 43.73 -13.49 10.70
N LEU A 35 44.26 -13.20 9.51
CA LEU A 35 43.73 -12.16 8.63
C LEU A 35 42.28 -12.45 8.22
N MET A 36 41.99 -13.70 7.84
CA MET A 36 40.64 -14.14 7.52
C MET A 36 39.69 -14.01 8.72
N GLY A 37 40.16 -14.38 9.92
CA GLY A 37 39.40 -14.21 11.17
C GLY A 37 39.08 -12.74 11.46
N ILE A 38 40.02 -11.82 11.29
CA ILE A 38 39.80 -10.38 11.48
C ILE A 38 38.77 -9.84 10.48
N VAL A 39 38.85 -10.24 9.21
CA VAL A 39 37.88 -9.83 8.17
C VAL A 39 36.48 -10.32 8.54
N ILE A 40 36.33 -11.59 8.93
CA ILE A 40 35.06 -12.17 9.35
C ILE A 40 34.52 -11.43 10.59
N ALA A 41 35.37 -11.18 11.59
CA ALA A 41 34.97 -10.43 12.79
C ALA A 41 34.46 -9.02 12.45
N LEU A 42 35.13 -8.33 11.53
CA LEU A 42 34.74 -6.97 11.11
C LEU A 42 33.40 -6.99 10.37
N VAL A 43 33.20 -7.93 9.43
CA VAL A 43 31.93 -8.07 8.71
C VAL A 43 30.78 -8.39 9.67
N LEU A 44 30.98 -9.34 10.58
CA LEU A 44 29.96 -9.71 11.57
C LEU A 44 29.68 -8.56 12.54
N PHE A 45 30.70 -7.82 12.96
CA PHE A 45 30.54 -6.63 13.81
C PHE A 45 29.70 -5.56 13.11
N VAL A 46 30.04 -5.18 11.87
CA VAL A 46 29.29 -4.19 11.09
C VAL A 46 27.84 -4.63 10.91
N ASN A 47 27.60 -5.90 10.60
CA ASN A 47 26.26 -6.44 10.47
C ASN A 47 25.47 -6.39 11.78
N GLU A 48 26.07 -6.81 12.90
CA GLU A 48 25.43 -6.76 14.22
C GLU A 48 25.13 -5.34 14.68
N THR A 49 26.05 -4.39 14.44
CA THR A 49 25.81 -2.97 14.70
C THR A 49 24.67 -2.45 13.83
N ALA A 50 24.64 -2.77 12.54
CA ALA A 50 23.57 -2.34 11.63
C ALA A 50 22.21 -2.92 12.04
N LEU A 51 22.15 -4.20 12.44
CA LEU A 51 20.91 -4.84 12.93
C LEU A 51 20.46 -4.26 14.26
N SER A 52 21.39 -3.96 15.15
CA SER A 52 21.10 -3.41 16.47
C SER A 52 20.68 -1.94 16.44
N LEU A 53 21.06 -1.21 15.38
CA LEU A 53 20.57 0.15 15.09
C LEU A 53 19.17 0.16 14.47
N ARG A 54 18.62 -0.99 14.04
CA ARG A 54 17.22 -1.07 13.60
C ARG A 54 16.31 -1.01 14.82
N PRO A 55 15.24 -0.18 14.81
CA PRO A 55 14.27 -0.16 15.90
C PRO A 55 13.61 -1.53 16.00
N ALA A 56 13.61 -2.11 17.20
CA ALA A 56 12.85 -3.33 17.45
C ALA A 56 11.41 -2.95 17.79
N THR A 57 10.46 -3.71 17.25
CA THR A 57 9.02 -3.52 17.49
C THR A 57 8.44 -4.70 18.23
N VAL A 58 7.59 -4.45 19.21
CA VAL A 58 6.84 -5.48 19.93
C VAL A 58 5.37 -5.31 19.64
N GLN A 59 4.70 -6.39 19.26
CA GLN A 59 3.27 -6.40 18.96
C GLN A 59 2.49 -6.91 20.16
N ARG A 60 1.40 -6.22 20.50
CA ARG A 60 0.45 -6.61 21.55
C ARG A 60 -0.97 -6.55 20.98
N MET A 61 -1.82 -7.47 21.38
CA MET A 61 -3.23 -7.47 20.98
C MET A 61 -4.03 -6.75 22.05
N ASP A 62 -4.95 -5.89 21.62
CA ASP A 62 -5.85 -5.11 22.46
C ASP A 62 -7.24 -5.07 21.84
N VAL A 63 -8.23 -4.52 22.54
CA VAL A 63 -9.58 -4.29 22.01
C VAL A 63 -9.63 -2.95 21.29
N ASP A 64 -10.29 -2.91 20.14
CA ASP A 64 -10.54 -1.64 19.46
C ASP A 64 -11.61 -0.83 20.20
N ALA A 65 -11.17 0.21 20.91
CA ALA A 65 -12.06 1.14 21.62
C ALA A 65 -12.48 2.35 20.78
N THR A 66 -12.03 2.46 19.53
CA THR A 66 -12.31 3.63 18.70
C THR A 66 -13.75 3.64 18.20
N LYS A 67 -14.38 4.81 18.21
CA LYS A 67 -15.77 5.01 17.75
C LYS A 67 -15.87 6.30 16.94
N HIS A 68 -16.73 6.30 15.91
CA HIS A 68 -17.14 7.48 15.14
C HIS A 68 -16.01 8.16 14.33
N GLU A 69 -15.00 7.42 13.89
CA GLU A 69 -13.97 7.88 12.95
C GLU A 69 -14.29 7.32 11.55
N LYS A 70 -14.08 8.10 10.48
CA LYS A 70 -14.20 7.60 9.11
C LYS A 70 -12.98 6.74 8.74
N LEU A 71 -13.20 5.73 7.92
CA LEU A 71 -12.15 4.90 7.35
C LEU A 71 -11.81 5.39 5.94
N ARG A 72 -10.60 5.95 5.79
CA ARG A 72 -10.08 6.32 4.47
C ARG A 72 -9.53 5.10 3.73
N ILE A 73 -10.07 4.77 2.57
CA ILE A 73 -9.63 3.67 1.69
C ILE A 73 -8.91 4.27 0.50
N HIS A 74 -7.62 3.99 0.35
CA HIS A 74 -6.86 4.37 -0.85
C HIS A 74 -6.95 3.24 -1.87
N VAL A 75 -7.37 3.59 -3.08
CA VAL A 75 -7.58 2.65 -4.17
C VAL A 75 -6.74 3.08 -5.36
N ASP A 76 -6.07 2.13 -6.01
CA ASP A 76 -5.39 2.29 -7.29
C ASP A 76 -5.50 0.94 -8.03
N ILE A 77 -6.46 0.86 -8.95
CA ILE A 77 -6.85 -0.37 -9.64
C ILE A 77 -6.97 -0.09 -11.14
N SER A 78 -6.31 -0.92 -11.94
CA SER A 78 -6.28 -0.83 -13.40
C SER A 78 -7.08 -1.97 -14.03
N LEU A 79 -8.15 -1.66 -14.76
CA LEU A 79 -8.96 -2.60 -15.56
C LEU A 79 -8.44 -2.58 -17.00
N TRP A 80 -7.97 -3.72 -17.51
CA TRP A 80 -7.26 -3.78 -18.79
C TRP A 80 -8.16 -3.76 -20.02
N ARG A 81 -9.41 -4.20 -19.86
CA ARG A 81 -10.34 -4.48 -20.98
C ARG A 81 -11.70 -3.78 -20.80
N LEU A 82 -11.74 -2.73 -19.98
CA LEU A 82 -12.94 -1.93 -19.72
C LEU A 82 -12.64 -0.43 -19.79
N PRO A 83 -13.34 0.33 -20.64
CA PRO A 83 -13.12 1.77 -20.79
C PRO A 83 -13.75 2.55 -19.63
N CYS A 84 -13.13 3.68 -19.25
CA CYS A 84 -13.55 4.48 -18.09
C CYS A 84 -15.01 4.97 -18.12
N VAL A 85 -15.58 5.18 -19.31
CA VAL A 85 -16.97 5.62 -19.48
C VAL A 85 -17.97 4.55 -19.02
N ALA A 86 -17.59 3.27 -19.10
CA ALA A 86 -18.43 2.14 -18.74
C ALA A 86 -18.27 1.72 -17.28
N VAL A 87 -17.17 2.10 -16.63
CA VAL A 87 -16.82 1.68 -15.27
C VAL A 87 -17.41 2.64 -14.25
N SER A 88 -18.05 2.11 -13.19
CA SER A 88 -18.43 2.86 -11.98
C SER A 88 -17.76 2.25 -10.75
N LEU A 89 -17.51 3.11 -9.75
CA LEU A 89 -17.10 2.69 -8.41
C LEU A 89 -18.21 3.03 -7.42
N ASP A 90 -18.77 2.01 -6.79
CA ASP A 90 -19.88 2.14 -5.86
C ASP A 90 -19.47 1.61 -4.48
N ALA A 91 -19.87 2.30 -3.41
CA ALA A 91 -19.62 1.90 -2.03
C ALA A 91 -20.93 1.78 -1.23
N LEU A 92 -21.04 0.73 -0.44
CA LEU A 92 -22.20 0.36 0.37
C LEU A 92 -21.75 -0.02 1.78
N ASP A 93 -22.34 0.61 2.78
CA ASP A 93 -22.17 0.20 4.17
C ASP A 93 -23.12 -0.95 4.56
N GLN A 94 -22.89 -1.56 5.73
CA GLN A 94 -23.78 -2.59 6.30
C GLN A 94 -25.22 -2.11 6.56
N SER A 95 -25.46 -0.79 6.62
CA SER A 95 -26.80 -0.21 6.78
C SER A 95 -27.53 -0.11 5.44
N GLY A 96 -26.89 -0.52 4.32
CA GLY A 96 -27.45 -0.41 2.98
C GLY A 96 -27.57 1.04 2.51
N LYS A 97 -26.94 1.99 3.22
CA LYS A 97 -26.87 3.37 2.79
C LYS A 97 -25.87 3.40 1.64
N HIS A 98 -26.37 3.67 0.43
CA HIS A 98 -25.50 4.09 -0.65
C HIS A 98 -24.85 5.39 -0.21
N GLU A 99 -23.54 5.39 0.01
CA GLU A 99 -22.80 6.63 0.17
C GLU A 99 -22.63 7.24 -1.24
N VAL A 100 -23.73 7.78 -1.78
CA VAL A 100 -23.74 8.53 -3.04
C VAL A 100 -23.05 9.90 -2.87
N ASP A 101 -22.90 10.33 -1.62
CA ASP A 101 -22.31 11.60 -1.18
C ASP A 101 -20.86 11.40 -0.68
N LEU A 102 -20.15 10.54 -1.40
CA LEU A 102 -18.72 10.33 -1.24
C LEU A 102 -18.01 11.67 -1.54
N HIS A 103 -17.49 12.35 -0.51
CA HIS A 103 -16.46 13.39 -0.66
C HIS A 103 -15.19 12.69 -1.16
N THR A 104 -15.18 12.26 -2.41
CA THR A 104 -14.17 11.35 -2.92
C THR A 104 -13.39 11.96 -4.04
N SER A 105 -12.07 11.90 -3.85
CA SER A 105 -11.10 12.29 -4.86
C SER A 105 -10.77 11.06 -5.69
N ILE A 106 -11.77 10.47 -6.36
CA ILE A 106 -11.59 9.34 -7.27
C ILE A 106 -11.47 9.86 -8.69
N TYR A 107 -10.43 9.40 -9.36
CA TYR A 107 -10.05 9.78 -10.71
C TYR A 107 -10.04 8.55 -11.62
N LYS A 108 -10.55 8.73 -12.85
CA LYS A 108 -10.54 7.72 -13.90
C LYS A 108 -9.61 8.16 -15.02
N GLN A 109 -8.56 7.39 -15.24
CA GLN A 109 -7.59 7.62 -16.31
C GLN A 109 -7.76 6.57 -17.41
N PRO A 110 -8.09 6.96 -18.64
CA PRO A 110 -8.14 6.05 -19.79
C PRO A 110 -6.76 5.45 -20.09
N LEU A 111 -6.73 4.13 -20.29
CA LEU A 111 -5.53 3.37 -20.62
C LEU A 111 -5.60 2.84 -22.05
N ASP A 112 -4.45 2.76 -22.72
CA ASP A 112 -4.30 2.06 -23.99
C ASP A 112 -4.23 0.54 -23.80
N SER A 113 -4.12 -0.20 -24.90
CA SER A 113 -4.04 -1.67 -24.91
C SER A 113 -2.84 -2.24 -24.14
N ASN A 114 -1.82 -1.43 -23.88
CA ASN A 114 -0.60 -1.79 -23.16
C ASN A 114 -0.64 -1.36 -21.68
N GLY A 115 -1.73 -0.71 -21.24
CA GLY A 115 -1.90 -0.17 -19.89
C GLY A 115 -1.22 1.17 -19.64
N ALA A 116 -0.77 1.87 -20.69
CA ALA A 116 -0.24 3.22 -20.56
C ALA A 116 -1.37 4.26 -20.66
N ALA A 117 -1.21 5.41 -20.00
CA ALA A 117 -2.18 6.49 -20.07
C ALA A 117 -2.25 7.06 -21.49
N ILE A 118 -3.46 7.18 -22.03
CA ILE A 118 -3.68 7.72 -23.38
C ILE A 118 -3.34 9.22 -23.41
N VAL A 119 -2.29 9.58 -24.16
CA VAL A 119 -1.84 10.97 -24.31
C VAL A 119 -2.95 11.83 -24.91
N GLY A 120 -3.31 12.91 -24.21
CA GLY A 120 -4.37 13.85 -24.64
C GLY A 120 -5.75 13.61 -24.03
N LYS A 121 -5.97 12.51 -23.30
CA LYS A 121 -7.15 12.33 -22.44
C LYS A 121 -6.76 12.66 -20.98
N THR A 122 -7.31 13.75 -20.44
CA THR A 122 -7.12 14.10 -19.03
C THR A 122 -7.89 13.16 -18.11
N PRO A 123 -7.38 12.86 -16.91
CA PRO A 123 -8.14 12.10 -15.92
C PRO A 123 -9.41 12.86 -15.56
N GLU A 124 -10.53 12.17 -15.58
CA GLU A 124 -11.84 12.73 -15.22
C GLU A 124 -12.14 12.35 -13.76
N ARG A 125 -12.60 13.30 -12.96
CA ARG A 125 -13.09 13.01 -11.60
C ARG A 125 -14.43 12.27 -11.73
N GLU A 126 -14.62 11.22 -10.94
CA GLU A 126 -15.92 10.55 -10.89
C GLU A 126 -16.97 11.53 -10.35
N TRP A 127 -17.95 11.86 -11.20
CA TRP A 127 -19.00 12.83 -10.87
C TRP A 127 -19.92 12.26 -9.79
N THR A 128 -20.09 13.01 -8.69
CA THR A 128 -21.12 12.71 -7.69
C THR A 128 -22.48 13.23 -8.18
N LEU A 129 -23.59 12.67 -7.68
CA LEU A 129 -24.95 13.11 -8.03
C LEU A 129 -25.25 14.60 -7.69
N ARG A 130 -24.35 15.28 -6.96
CA ARG A 130 -24.39 16.74 -6.76
C ARG A 130 -23.85 17.54 -7.93
N ASP A 131 -22.96 16.97 -8.74
CA ASP A 131 -22.38 17.64 -9.89
C ASP A 131 -23.28 17.56 -11.13
N THR A 132 -24.24 16.62 -11.15
CA THR A 132 -25.39 16.74 -12.05
C THR A 132 -26.12 18.02 -11.66
N PRO A 133 -26.34 18.98 -12.58
CA PRO A 133 -27.22 20.09 -12.29
C PRO A 133 -28.55 19.48 -11.91
N GLN A 134 -28.91 19.58 -10.63
CA GLN A 134 -30.27 19.30 -10.19
C GLN A 134 -31.15 20.02 -11.20
N GLN A 135 -32.14 19.32 -11.76
CA GLN A 135 -33.31 19.98 -12.31
C GLN A 135 -34.07 20.67 -11.16
N GLY A 136 -33.40 21.58 -10.44
CA GLY A 136 -34.02 22.63 -9.68
C GLY A 136 -34.45 23.67 -10.71
N GLY A 137 -35.73 24.02 -10.66
CA GLY A 137 -36.26 25.11 -11.47
C GLY A 137 -35.33 26.33 -11.39
N LEU A 138 -35.10 26.95 -12.54
CA LEU A 138 -34.38 28.20 -12.66
C LEU A 138 -35.17 29.29 -11.91
N MET A 139 -34.91 29.46 -10.61
CA MET A 139 -35.28 30.66 -9.90
C MET A 139 -34.10 31.61 -10.01
N THR A 140 -34.08 32.41 -11.09
CA THR A 140 -33.29 33.63 -11.12
C THR A 140 -33.82 34.58 -10.03
N LYS A 141 -32.92 35.32 -9.37
CA LYS A 141 -33.26 36.32 -8.35
C LYS A 141 -34.14 37.48 -8.85
N ASP A 142 -34.39 37.52 -10.16
CA ASP A 142 -35.34 38.41 -10.80
C ASP A 142 -36.42 37.52 -11.41
N GLY A 143 -37.65 37.61 -10.91
CA GLY A 143 -38.79 36.78 -11.30
C GLY A 143 -39.23 37.01 -12.76
N LYS A 144 -38.42 36.56 -13.71
CA LYS A 144 -38.69 36.58 -15.13
C LYS A 144 -38.41 35.20 -15.70
N GLU A 145 -39.47 34.47 -16.03
CA GLU A 145 -39.39 33.20 -16.74
C GLU A 145 -38.64 33.41 -18.06
N ASP A 146 -37.51 32.72 -18.21
CA ASP A 146 -36.84 32.61 -19.49
C ASP A 146 -37.53 31.52 -20.33
N ASN A 147 -38.19 31.94 -21.42
CA ASN A 147 -38.84 31.05 -22.38
C ASN A 147 -37.84 30.26 -23.26
N SER A 148 -36.55 30.29 -22.93
CA SER A 148 -35.49 29.52 -23.60
C SER A 148 -35.31 28.09 -23.06
N ALA A 149 -36.16 27.65 -22.12
CA ALA A 149 -36.12 26.28 -21.62
C ALA A 149 -36.53 25.28 -22.72
N PRO A 150 -35.67 24.31 -23.08
CA PRO A 150 -36.00 23.32 -24.10
C PRO A 150 -37.26 22.55 -23.71
N SER A 151 -38.15 22.34 -24.69
CA SER A 151 -39.41 21.61 -24.46
C SER A 151 -39.16 20.23 -23.84
N ALA A 152 -40.14 19.70 -23.09
CA ALA A 152 -40.01 18.38 -22.44
C ALA A 152 -39.62 17.27 -23.42
N LEU A 153 -40.11 17.33 -24.66
CA LEU A 153 -39.74 16.44 -25.75
C LEU A 153 -38.28 16.66 -26.20
N GLN A 154 -37.82 17.91 -26.31
CA GLN A 154 -36.44 18.21 -26.71
C GLN A 154 -35.42 17.78 -25.65
N ARG A 155 -35.77 17.83 -24.37
CA ARG A 155 -34.97 17.24 -23.29
C ARG A 155 -34.87 15.72 -23.42
N HIS A 156 -35.99 15.03 -23.69
CA HIS A 156 -36.00 13.59 -23.92
C HIS A 156 -35.18 13.19 -25.16
N VAL A 157 -35.33 13.91 -26.27
CA VAL A 157 -34.57 13.66 -27.51
C VAL A 157 -33.07 13.86 -27.28
N ARG A 158 -32.66 14.92 -26.58
CA ARG A 158 -31.24 15.16 -26.24
C ARG A 158 -30.69 14.07 -25.32
N ALA A 159 -31.44 13.66 -24.30
CA ALA A 159 -31.03 12.57 -23.40
C ALA A 159 -30.87 11.24 -24.16
N PHE A 160 -31.79 10.95 -25.08
CA PHE A 160 -31.73 9.76 -25.93
C PHE A 160 -30.55 9.80 -26.92
N GLN A 161 -30.32 10.93 -27.59
CA GLN A 161 -29.17 11.13 -28.48
C GLN A 161 -27.83 11.00 -27.73
N HIS A 162 -27.74 11.57 -26.52
CA HIS A 162 -26.57 11.46 -25.67
C HIS A 162 -26.29 10.01 -25.27
N SER A 163 -27.33 9.26 -24.90
CA SER A 163 -27.23 7.83 -24.57
C SER A 163 -26.71 7.00 -25.76
N GLN A 164 -27.19 7.30 -26.97
CA GLN A 164 -26.68 6.63 -28.18
C GLN A 164 -25.23 6.97 -28.49
N GLN A 165 -24.79 8.20 -28.21
CA GLN A 165 -23.39 8.59 -28.42
C GLN A 165 -22.47 7.83 -27.45
N ILE A 166 -22.84 7.74 -26.17
CA ILE A 166 -22.11 6.98 -25.14
C ILE A 166 -21.94 5.51 -25.57
N VAL A 167 -23.01 4.89 -26.09
CA VAL A 167 -22.98 3.51 -26.60
C VAL A 167 -21.91 3.33 -27.67
N ARG A 168 -21.88 4.21 -28.68
CA ARG A 168 -20.89 4.15 -29.77
C ARG A 168 -19.46 4.37 -29.29
N ASP A 169 -19.27 5.28 -28.34
CA ASP A 169 -17.95 5.59 -27.79
C ASP A 169 -17.42 4.40 -26.97
N ILE A 170 -18.29 3.72 -26.22
CA ILE A 170 -17.94 2.48 -25.50
C ILE A 170 -17.58 1.36 -26.48
N GLU A 171 -18.38 1.14 -27.53
CA GLU A 171 -18.07 0.11 -28.54
C GLU A 171 -16.73 0.35 -29.24
N LYS A 172 -16.44 1.61 -29.58
CA LYS A 172 -15.19 2.00 -30.22
C LYS A 172 -13.99 1.81 -29.28
N ALA A 173 -14.14 2.12 -28.00
CA ALA A 173 -13.11 1.94 -26.99
C ALA A 173 -12.86 0.44 -26.70
N LEU A 174 -13.92 -0.37 -26.61
CA LEU A 174 -13.83 -1.83 -26.48
C LEU A 174 -13.11 -2.46 -27.69
N GLY A 175 -13.42 -2.01 -28.92
CA GLY A 175 -12.76 -2.47 -30.13
C GLY A 175 -11.27 -2.12 -30.24
N ARG A 176 -10.81 -1.14 -29.46
CA ARG A 176 -9.40 -0.74 -29.33
C ARG A 176 -8.70 -1.34 -28.12
N GLU A 177 -9.41 -2.19 -27.37
CA GLU A 177 -8.92 -2.77 -26.12
C GLU A 177 -8.48 -1.69 -25.11
N GLU A 178 -9.20 -0.56 -25.06
CA GLU A 178 -8.94 0.51 -24.07
C GLU A 178 -9.32 0.03 -22.65
N GLY A 179 -8.48 0.40 -21.69
CA GLY A 179 -8.67 0.12 -20.27
C GLY A 179 -8.99 1.37 -19.45
N CYS A 180 -9.08 1.19 -18.13
CA CYS A 180 -9.30 2.27 -17.18
C CYS A 180 -8.53 2.05 -15.88
N ARG A 181 -7.79 3.06 -15.45
CA ARG A 181 -7.22 3.13 -14.11
C ARG A 181 -8.11 3.98 -13.21
N VAL A 182 -8.59 3.40 -12.14
CA VAL A 182 -9.39 4.05 -11.10
C VAL A 182 -8.50 4.23 -9.88
N TYR A 183 -8.20 5.48 -9.52
CA TYR A 183 -7.32 5.77 -8.40
C TYR A 183 -7.80 6.95 -7.55
N GLY A 184 -7.45 6.96 -6.27
CA GLY A 184 -7.86 8.01 -5.34
C GLY A 184 -8.11 7.51 -3.93
N HIS A 185 -9.01 8.17 -3.20
CA HIS A 185 -9.45 7.74 -1.88
C HIS A 185 -10.96 7.85 -1.67
N LEU A 186 -11.47 6.93 -0.85
CA LEU A 186 -12.85 6.86 -0.37
C LEU A 186 -12.89 7.10 1.13
N ASP A 187 -13.66 8.09 1.60
CA ASP A 187 -13.85 8.31 3.04
C ASP A 187 -15.21 7.74 3.46
N VAL A 188 -15.19 6.49 3.95
CA VAL A 188 -16.40 5.73 4.34
C VAL A 188 -16.55 5.67 5.85
N GLU A 189 -17.74 5.33 6.33
CA GLU A 189 -17.93 5.03 7.75
C GLU A 189 -17.13 3.80 8.18
N ARG A 190 -16.61 3.80 9.41
CA ARG A 190 -15.85 2.68 9.99
C ARG A 190 -16.78 1.56 10.46
N VAL A 191 -17.48 0.97 9.51
CA VAL A 191 -18.34 -0.20 9.66
C VAL A 191 -18.02 -1.19 8.54
N GLY A 192 -18.42 -2.46 8.69
CA GLY A 192 -18.27 -3.39 7.58
C GLY A 192 -19.10 -2.92 6.39
N GLY A 193 -18.63 -3.22 5.19
CA GLY A 193 -19.22 -2.73 3.96
C GLY A 193 -18.66 -3.45 2.73
N ASN A 194 -19.05 -2.97 1.57
CA ASN A 194 -18.41 -3.35 0.32
C ASN A 194 -18.24 -2.13 -0.56
N PHE A 195 -17.14 -2.09 -1.31
CA PHE A 195 -17.07 -1.26 -2.51
C PHE A 195 -16.84 -2.18 -3.69
N HIS A 196 -17.38 -1.81 -4.84
CA HIS A 196 -17.26 -2.63 -6.02
C HIS A 196 -17.14 -1.78 -7.28
N ILE A 197 -16.38 -2.33 -8.21
CA ILE A 197 -16.17 -1.77 -9.53
C ILE A 197 -17.00 -2.60 -10.49
N SER A 198 -17.99 -1.97 -11.10
CA SER A 198 -18.90 -2.64 -12.02
C SER A 198 -19.06 -1.87 -13.31
N VAL A 199 -19.70 -2.52 -14.28
CA VAL A 199 -20.17 -1.85 -15.48
C VAL A 199 -21.56 -1.31 -15.17
N HIS A 200 -21.65 -0.13 -14.57
CA HIS A 200 -22.92 0.58 -14.38
C HIS A 200 -22.80 1.98 -14.97
N THR A 201 -23.38 2.19 -16.15
CA THR A 201 -23.57 3.56 -16.67
C THR A 201 -24.74 4.19 -15.90
N GLN A 202 -24.70 5.50 -15.58
CA GLN A 202 -25.84 6.20 -14.98
C GLN A 202 -27.15 6.06 -15.77
N ASN A 203 -27.06 5.61 -17.03
CA ASN A 203 -28.18 5.23 -17.87
C ASN A 203 -28.36 3.71 -17.89
N PHE A 204 -29.29 3.16 -17.10
CA PHE A 204 -29.68 1.74 -17.12
C PHE A 204 -29.97 1.22 -18.55
N PHE A 205 -30.52 2.09 -19.41
CA PHE A 205 -30.79 1.81 -20.82
C PHE A 205 -29.52 1.47 -21.64
N VAL A 206 -28.40 2.13 -21.36
CA VAL A 206 -27.11 1.91 -22.05
C VAL A 206 -26.53 0.55 -21.67
N LEU A 207 -26.64 0.16 -20.40
CA LEU A 207 -26.26 -1.16 -19.91
C LEU A 207 -27.08 -2.26 -20.61
N GLN A 208 -28.39 -2.07 -20.71
CA GLN A 208 -29.27 -3.02 -21.39
C GLN A 208 -28.93 -3.17 -22.88
N GLN A 209 -28.63 -2.06 -23.56
CA GLN A 209 -28.36 -2.09 -24.99
C GLN A 209 -26.99 -2.66 -25.36
N LEU A 210 -25.97 -2.48 -24.50
CA LEU A 210 -24.61 -2.97 -24.76
C LEU A 210 -24.34 -4.36 -24.20
N PHE A 211 -24.91 -4.69 -23.04
CA PHE A 211 -24.47 -5.82 -22.23
C PHE A 211 -25.57 -6.80 -21.83
N ALA A 212 -26.86 -6.50 -22.07
CA ALA A 212 -27.92 -7.49 -21.80
C ALA A 212 -28.02 -8.60 -22.86
N ALA A 213 -27.48 -8.39 -24.06
CA ALA A 213 -27.50 -9.40 -25.13
C ALA A 213 -26.35 -10.41 -25.02
N ASP A 214 -25.19 -10.00 -24.51
CA ASP A 214 -24.03 -10.87 -24.33
C ASP A 214 -23.12 -10.35 -23.19
N THR A 215 -23.41 -10.78 -21.96
CA THR A 215 -22.59 -10.46 -20.79
C THR A 215 -21.18 -11.04 -20.89
N ALA A 216 -20.92 -12.02 -21.77
CA ALA A 216 -19.59 -12.61 -21.97
C ALA A 216 -18.57 -11.63 -22.57
N ARG A 217 -19.04 -10.49 -23.11
CA ARG A 217 -18.17 -9.41 -23.60
C ARG A 217 -17.53 -8.58 -22.48
N ILE A 218 -18.01 -8.69 -21.24
CA ILE A 218 -17.46 -7.93 -20.12
C ILE A 218 -16.27 -8.69 -19.54
N ASN A 219 -15.08 -8.16 -19.80
CA ASN A 219 -13.84 -8.73 -19.27
C ASN A 219 -13.37 -7.92 -18.05
N THR A 220 -13.57 -8.49 -16.86
CA THR A 220 -13.19 -7.91 -15.56
C THR A 220 -11.73 -8.16 -15.19
N SER A 221 -10.85 -8.42 -16.16
CA SER A 221 -9.40 -8.54 -15.92
C SER A 221 -8.85 -7.23 -15.36
N HIS A 222 -8.17 -7.31 -14.23
CA HIS A 222 -7.69 -6.14 -13.50
C HIS A 222 -6.36 -6.41 -12.79
N THR A 223 -5.66 -5.32 -12.51
CA THR A 223 -4.50 -5.27 -11.63
C THR A 223 -4.80 -4.34 -10.47
N ILE A 224 -4.50 -4.78 -9.27
CA ILE A 224 -4.58 -3.98 -8.06
C ILE A 224 -3.17 -3.42 -7.84
N ASP A 225 -2.97 -2.15 -8.23
CA ASP A 225 -1.68 -1.49 -8.10
C ASP A 225 -1.41 -1.16 -6.62
N SER A 226 -2.40 -0.57 -5.94
CA SER A 226 -2.35 -0.32 -4.50
C SER A 226 -3.76 -0.36 -3.89
N LEU A 227 -3.91 -1.07 -2.77
CA LEU A 227 -5.11 -1.02 -1.95
C LEU A 227 -4.74 -0.96 -0.47
N SER A 228 -5.10 0.13 0.19
CA SER A 228 -4.78 0.32 1.61
C SER A 228 -5.86 1.04 2.41
N PHE A 229 -5.88 0.75 3.71
CA PHE A 229 -6.85 1.26 4.66
C PHE A 229 -6.14 2.18 5.67
N GLY A 230 -6.49 3.45 5.66
CA GLY A 230 -5.85 4.50 6.45
C GLY A 230 -4.38 4.73 6.10
N ARG A 231 -3.66 5.37 7.02
CA ARG A 231 -2.25 5.75 6.84
C ARG A 231 -1.29 4.56 6.82
N ALA A 232 -0.16 4.72 6.14
CA ALA A 232 0.92 3.74 6.10
C ALA A 232 1.88 3.87 7.30
N TYR A 233 2.45 2.74 7.72
CA TYR A 233 3.54 2.69 8.70
C TYR A 233 4.70 1.82 8.18
N PRO A 234 5.92 1.99 8.70
CA PRO A 234 7.09 1.23 8.26
C PRO A 234 6.90 -0.29 8.45
N GLY A 235 7.16 -1.07 7.40
CA GLY A 235 7.04 -2.53 7.44
C GLY A 235 5.62 -3.07 7.21
N ARG A 236 4.63 -2.20 6.94
CA ARG A 236 3.31 -2.64 6.46
C ARG A 236 3.43 -3.22 5.05
N VAL A 237 2.89 -4.42 4.86
CA VAL A 237 2.75 -5.06 3.55
C VAL A 237 1.28 -5.33 3.31
N ASN A 238 0.73 -4.82 2.21
CA ASN A 238 -0.65 -5.07 1.83
C ASN A 238 -0.72 -6.31 0.93
N PRO A 239 -1.59 -7.31 1.22
CA PRO A 239 -1.64 -8.55 0.45
C PRO A 239 -2.00 -8.42 -1.04
N LEU A 240 -2.76 -7.39 -1.44
CA LEU A 240 -3.27 -7.24 -2.80
C LEU A 240 -2.42 -6.30 -3.69
N ASP A 241 -1.43 -5.61 -3.12
CA ASP A 241 -0.61 -4.66 -3.89
C ASP A 241 0.22 -5.40 -4.96
N GLY A 242 0.14 -4.92 -6.21
CA GLY A 242 0.80 -5.52 -7.37
C GLY A 242 0.21 -6.83 -7.86
N THR A 243 -0.99 -7.22 -7.40
CA THR A 243 -1.64 -8.46 -7.84
C THR A 243 -2.47 -8.26 -9.10
N ALA A 244 -2.38 -9.20 -10.05
CA ALA A 244 -3.16 -9.18 -11.30
C ALA A 244 -4.05 -10.40 -11.41
N ARG A 245 -5.26 -10.21 -11.95
CA ARG A 245 -6.23 -11.26 -12.26
C ARG A 245 -6.72 -11.11 -13.69
N THR A 246 -6.71 -12.22 -14.41
CA THR A 246 -7.15 -12.27 -15.80
C THR A 246 -8.28 -13.28 -15.95
N VAL A 247 -9.25 -12.94 -16.79
CA VAL A 247 -10.36 -13.81 -17.15
C VAL A 247 -10.03 -14.48 -18.49
N SER A 248 -9.91 -15.81 -18.48
CA SER A 248 -9.52 -16.58 -19.67
C SER A 248 -10.67 -16.88 -20.64
N SER A 249 -11.91 -17.02 -20.15
CA SER A 249 -13.09 -17.19 -21.00
C SER A 249 -14.38 -16.78 -20.27
N GLY A 250 -15.23 -16.01 -20.95
CA GLY A 250 -16.53 -15.57 -20.43
C GLY A 250 -16.43 -14.37 -19.49
N ALA A 251 -17.52 -14.11 -18.76
CA ALA A 251 -17.59 -13.10 -17.72
C ALA A 251 -17.33 -13.73 -16.35
N SER A 252 -16.49 -13.11 -15.54
CA SER A 252 -16.24 -13.55 -14.16
C SER A 252 -16.44 -12.41 -13.18
N THR A 253 -17.03 -12.74 -12.04
CA THR A 253 -17.12 -11.85 -10.88
C THR A 253 -16.01 -12.20 -9.91
N PHE A 254 -15.20 -11.23 -9.53
CA PHE A 254 -14.18 -11.38 -8.49
C PHE A 254 -14.71 -10.82 -7.18
N ARG A 255 -14.54 -11.55 -6.08
CA ARG A 255 -14.89 -11.10 -4.74
C ARG A 255 -13.68 -11.26 -3.83
N TYR A 256 -13.21 -10.14 -3.30
CA TYR A 256 -12.18 -10.09 -2.27
C TYR A 256 -12.84 -9.85 -0.93
N PHE A 257 -12.80 -10.84 -0.05
CA PHE A 257 -13.23 -10.71 1.32
C PHE A 257 -12.03 -10.34 2.17
N MET A 258 -12.07 -9.17 2.78
CA MET A 258 -10.97 -8.68 3.60
C MET A 258 -11.39 -8.49 5.05
N LYS A 259 -10.50 -8.88 5.96
CA LYS A 259 -10.67 -8.63 7.39
C LYS A 259 -9.68 -7.55 7.81
N ILE A 260 -10.20 -6.37 8.10
CA ILE A 260 -9.41 -5.20 8.48
C ILE A 260 -9.11 -5.28 9.98
N VAL A 261 -7.84 -5.16 10.35
CA VAL A 261 -7.35 -5.17 11.73
C VAL A 261 -6.77 -3.78 12.05
N PRO A 262 -7.44 -3.00 12.93
CA PRO A 262 -6.92 -1.73 13.41
C PRO A 262 -5.55 -1.91 14.05
N THR A 263 -4.62 -1.00 13.75
CA THR A 263 -3.24 -1.06 14.23
C THR A 263 -2.80 0.28 14.79
N ASN A 264 -2.44 0.30 16.07
CA ASN A 264 -1.92 1.47 16.77
C ASN A 264 -0.39 1.43 16.76
N TYR A 265 0.25 2.25 15.93
CA TYR A 265 1.70 2.31 15.83
C TYR A 265 2.26 3.43 16.72
N ARG A 266 2.92 3.05 17.81
CA ARG A 266 3.55 3.96 18.78
C ARG A 266 5.01 4.16 18.42
N TYR A 267 5.31 5.33 17.86
CA TYR A 267 6.67 5.69 17.43
C TYR A 267 7.37 6.57 18.46
N ARG A 268 8.71 6.46 18.54
CA ARG A 268 9.50 7.26 19.50
C ARG A 268 10.02 8.58 18.94
N SER A 269 10.07 8.75 17.62
CA SER A 269 10.56 9.98 16.98
C SER A 269 9.64 10.40 15.84
N ALA A 270 9.12 11.63 15.88
CA ALA A 270 8.32 12.23 14.82
C ALA A 270 9.03 12.31 13.46
N ARG A 271 10.35 12.08 13.42
CA ARG A 271 11.16 11.97 12.20
C ARG A 271 10.94 10.63 11.45
N ALA A 272 10.32 9.63 12.10
CA ALA A 272 10.05 8.31 11.56
C ALA A 272 8.62 8.12 11.03
N VAL A 273 7.75 9.14 11.11
CA VAL A 273 6.51 9.10 10.33
C VAL A 273 6.95 9.09 8.87
N PRO A 274 6.60 8.05 8.08
CA PRO A 274 6.87 8.09 6.66
C PRO A 274 6.07 9.28 6.13
N ARG A 275 6.75 10.43 5.92
CA ARG A 275 6.34 11.38 4.90
C ARG A 275 6.16 10.50 3.68
N VAL A 276 4.96 10.44 3.14
CA VAL A 276 4.66 9.65 1.95
C VAL A 276 5.58 10.18 0.86
N VAL A 277 6.75 9.56 0.72
CA VAL A 277 7.67 9.80 -0.38
C VAL A 277 7.05 9.02 -1.50
N THR A 278 6.27 9.72 -2.33
CA THR A 278 5.82 9.24 -3.62
C THR A 278 7.06 8.93 -4.45
N THR A 279 7.53 7.68 -4.38
CA THR A 279 8.59 7.22 -5.26
C THR A 279 7.99 7.10 -6.66
N ARG A 280 8.46 7.99 -7.55
CA ARG A 280 8.37 7.90 -9.02
C ARG A 280 7.04 8.35 -9.65
N ALA A 281 6.80 9.66 -9.63
CA ALA A 281 5.88 10.30 -10.58
C ALA A 281 6.52 10.34 -11.99
N ALA A 282 6.05 9.48 -12.89
CA ALA A 282 6.24 9.62 -14.33
C ALA A 282 4.87 9.89 -14.97
N SER A 283 4.35 11.11 -14.83
CA SER A 283 3.45 11.75 -15.79
C SER A 283 3.00 13.12 -15.29
N ALA A 284 2.73 14.03 -16.22
CA ALA A 284 2.20 15.37 -15.94
C ALA A 284 0.80 15.36 -15.28
N ALA A 285 0.07 14.22 -15.31
CA ALA A 285 -1.19 14.04 -14.58
C ALA A 285 -0.97 13.90 -13.06
N ALA A 286 0.17 13.36 -12.63
CA ALA A 286 0.54 13.32 -11.22
C ALA A 286 0.86 14.71 -10.64
N ALA A 287 1.24 15.68 -11.49
CA ALA A 287 1.51 17.05 -11.06
C ALA A 287 0.23 17.83 -10.70
N ALA A 288 -0.92 17.50 -11.30
CA ALA A 288 -2.21 18.08 -10.91
C ALA A 288 -2.70 17.50 -9.56
N ALA A 289 -2.46 16.22 -9.30
CA ALA A 289 -2.70 15.59 -7.99
C ALA A 289 -1.74 16.11 -6.89
N GLU A 290 -0.55 16.59 -7.26
CA GLU A 290 0.44 17.16 -6.33
C GLU A 290 0.06 18.55 -5.81
N VAL A 291 -0.77 19.32 -6.54
CA VAL A 291 -1.21 20.66 -6.12
C VAL A 291 -2.30 20.60 -5.03
N GLU A 292 -3.22 19.62 -5.09
CA GLU A 292 -4.16 19.34 -3.98
C GLU A 292 -3.50 18.61 -2.79
N ARG A 293 -2.38 17.91 -3.01
CA ARG A 293 -1.61 17.23 -1.95
C ARG A 293 -1.01 18.20 -0.91
N ARG A 294 -1.03 19.50 -1.19
CA ARG A 294 -0.52 20.55 -0.29
C ARG A 294 -1.58 21.12 0.65
N GLU A 295 -2.87 20.82 0.45
CA GLU A 295 -3.97 21.30 1.31
C GLU A 295 -4.44 20.28 2.36
N GLU A 296 -4.02 19.01 2.28
CA GLU A 296 -4.14 18.03 3.38
C GLU A 296 -2.90 18.00 4.30
N GLU A 297 -2.16 19.11 4.39
CA GLU A 297 -1.30 19.43 5.55
C GLU A 297 -2.17 19.93 6.73
N GLY A 298 -3.33 19.30 6.91
CA GLY A 298 -4.13 19.31 8.13
C GLY A 298 -3.85 17.99 8.85
N ASP A 299 -2.98 18.05 9.84
CA ASP A 299 -2.58 16.98 10.74
C ASP A 299 -3.82 16.19 11.25
N GLU A 300 -4.24 15.06 10.62
CA GLU A 300 -5.14 14.16 11.37
C GLU A 300 -4.42 13.84 12.67
N PRO A 301 -5.10 13.97 13.82
CA PRO A 301 -4.45 14.03 15.11
C PRO A 301 -3.56 12.81 15.31
N THR A 302 -2.25 13.03 15.43
CA THR A 302 -1.42 12.10 16.20
C THR A 302 -1.97 12.15 17.62
N PHE A 303 -2.74 11.13 17.98
CA PHE A 303 -3.29 11.02 19.32
C PHE A 303 -2.16 10.71 20.28
N ASP A 304 -2.06 11.46 21.36
CA ASP A 304 -1.23 11.04 22.49
C ASP A 304 -2.02 9.98 23.26
N ASP A 305 -1.39 8.84 23.57
CA ASP A 305 -1.98 7.88 24.50
C ASP A 305 -2.04 8.46 25.93
N ASP A 306 -2.66 7.73 26.87
CA ASP A 306 -2.74 8.11 28.29
C ASP A 306 -1.35 8.34 28.92
N GLU A 307 -0.28 7.89 28.28
CA GLU A 307 1.13 8.05 28.66
C GLU A 307 1.86 9.15 27.87
N GLY A 308 1.17 9.93 27.04
CA GLY A 308 1.73 11.05 26.26
C GLY A 308 2.55 10.64 25.04
N ARG A 309 2.40 9.41 24.55
CA ARG A 309 3.11 8.91 23.35
C ARG A 309 2.25 9.12 22.11
N ARG A 310 2.85 9.68 21.06
CA ARG A 310 2.19 9.82 19.76
C ARG A 310 1.87 8.45 19.14
N VAL A 311 0.60 8.23 18.88
CA VAL A 311 0.05 7.03 18.26
C VAL A 311 -0.38 7.37 16.84
N LEU A 312 0.15 6.63 15.87
CA LEU A 312 -0.34 6.63 14.51
C LEU A 312 -1.36 5.50 14.35
N ARG A 313 -2.62 5.86 14.13
CA ARG A 313 -3.66 4.89 13.77
C ARG A 313 -3.50 4.49 12.32
N THR A 314 -3.45 3.19 12.11
CA THR A 314 -3.28 2.57 10.80
C THR A 314 -4.13 1.32 10.75
N ASN A 315 -4.24 0.71 9.57
CA ASN A 315 -4.90 -0.58 9.45
C ASN A 315 -4.03 -1.54 8.67
N GLN A 316 -4.17 -2.81 9.03
CA GLN A 316 -3.70 -3.97 8.27
C GLN A 316 -4.93 -4.75 7.80
N TYR A 317 -4.78 -5.62 6.81
CA TYR A 317 -5.85 -6.51 6.43
C TYR A 317 -5.32 -7.86 5.95
N SER A 318 -6.12 -8.90 6.13
CA SER A 318 -5.98 -10.17 5.43
C SER A 318 -7.05 -10.27 4.34
N VAL A 319 -6.81 -11.09 3.32
CA VAL A 319 -7.73 -11.25 2.19
C VAL A 319 -7.95 -12.72 1.86
N THR A 320 -9.18 -13.04 1.47
CA THR A 320 -9.54 -14.28 0.77
C THR A 320 -10.24 -13.91 -0.55
N GLU A 321 -9.94 -14.67 -1.60
CA GLU A 321 -10.43 -14.39 -2.94
C GLU A 321 -11.39 -15.48 -3.39
N TYR A 322 -12.48 -15.06 -4.04
CA TYR A 322 -13.44 -15.95 -4.68
C TYR A 322 -13.75 -15.48 -6.09
N VAL A 323 -13.73 -16.41 -7.04
CA VAL A 323 -14.07 -16.16 -8.44
C VAL A 323 -15.35 -16.91 -8.77
N SER A 324 -16.34 -16.20 -9.29
CA SER A 324 -17.58 -16.79 -9.81
C SER A 324 -17.64 -16.59 -11.31
N HIS A 325 -17.72 -17.69 -12.06
CA HIS A 325 -17.96 -17.62 -13.50
C HIS A 325 -19.44 -17.34 -13.75
N THR A 326 -19.73 -16.24 -14.44
CA THR A 326 -21.10 -15.88 -14.83
C THR A 326 -21.42 -16.59 -16.15
N LYS A 327 -22.53 -17.33 -16.20
CA LYS A 327 -22.96 -17.93 -17.47
C LYS A 327 -23.68 -16.87 -18.32
N PRO A 328 -23.58 -16.96 -19.66
CA PRO A 328 -24.39 -16.13 -20.54
C PRO A 328 -25.87 -16.32 -20.21
N GLY A 329 -26.60 -15.23 -19.95
CA GLY A 329 -28.04 -15.27 -19.67
C GLY A 329 -28.46 -15.30 -18.18
N ASP A 330 -27.52 -15.38 -17.24
CA ASP A 330 -27.83 -15.34 -15.79
C ASP A 330 -28.36 -13.97 -15.31
N GLY A 331 -28.29 -12.94 -16.15
CA GLY A 331 -28.71 -11.57 -15.82
C GLY A 331 -27.82 -10.86 -14.78
N VAL A 332 -26.79 -11.56 -14.27
CA VAL A 332 -25.82 -11.01 -13.32
C VAL A 332 -24.76 -10.23 -14.07
N VAL A 333 -24.62 -8.94 -13.74
CA VAL A 333 -23.54 -8.10 -14.27
C VAL A 333 -22.24 -8.48 -13.55
N PRO A 334 -21.19 -8.91 -14.26
CA PRO A 334 -19.90 -9.22 -13.64
C PRO A 334 -19.26 -7.94 -13.09
N ALA A 335 -18.65 -8.06 -11.92
CA ALA A 335 -18.00 -6.96 -11.23
C ALA A 335 -16.83 -7.44 -10.37
N VAL A 336 -16.06 -6.49 -9.88
CA VAL A 336 -14.97 -6.71 -8.92
C VAL A 336 -15.41 -6.16 -7.58
N PHE A 337 -15.75 -7.03 -6.63
CA PHE A 337 -16.21 -6.68 -5.30
C PHE A 337 -15.08 -6.75 -4.28
N PHE A 338 -15.03 -5.74 -3.41
CA PHE A 338 -14.17 -5.67 -2.24
C PHE A 338 -15.07 -5.57 -1.02
N VAL A 339 -15.30 -6.72 -0.39
CA VAL A 339 -16.14 -6.85 0.80
C VAL A 339 -15.23 -6.82 2.01
N TYR A 340 -15.45 -5.85 2.90
CA TYR A 340 -14.59 -5.65 4.06
C TYR A 340 -15.36 -5.66 5.36
N ASP A 341 -14.73 -6.20 6.39
CA ASP A 341 -15.26 -6.23 7.74
C ASP A 341 -14.16 -5.86 8.74
N LEU A 342 -14.53 -5.16 9.82
CA LEU A 342 -13.58 -4.72 10.84
C LEU A 342 -13.43 -5.77 11.94
N SER A 343 -12.19 -5.99 12.38
CA SER A 343 -11.88 -6.81 13.55
C SER A 343 -12.17 -6.05 14.83
N PRO A 344 -12.83 -6.65 15.83
CA PRO A 344 -12.97 -6.05 17.16
C PRO A 344 -11.65 -6.04 17.95
N ILE A 345 -10.63 -6.75 17.45
CA ILE A 345 -9.28 -6.81 18.03
C ILE A 345 -8.38 -5.85 17.26
N ALA A 346 -7.65 -5.01 18.00
CA ALA A 346 -6.62 -4.11 17.51
C ALA A 346 -5.22 -4.64 17.85
N ILE A 347 -4.22 -4.25 17.05
CA ILE A 347 -2.81 -4.56 17.30
C ILE A 347 -2.07 -3.28 17.65
N THR A 348 -1.44 -3.24 18.82
CA THR A 348 -0.57 -2.15 19.21
C THR A 348 0.88 -2.53 18.97
N ILE A 349 1.58 -1.74 18.17
CA ILE A 349 2.99 -1.93 17.83
C ILE A 349 3.81 -0.87 18.57
N ASP A 350 4.57 -1.32 19.56
CA ASP A 350 5.46 -0.48 20.37
C ASP A 350 6.89 -0.53 19.82
N GLU A 351 7.47 0.61 19.43
CA GLU A 351 8.91 0.71 19.19
C GLU A 351 9.69 0.69 20.52
N VAL A 352 10.47 -0.36 20.77
CA VAL A 352 11.25 -0.48 22.00
C VAL A 352 12.60 0.22 21.89
N PRO A 353 13.10 0.83 22.98
CA PRO A 353 14.40 1.48 22.99
C PRO A 353 15.54 0.48 22.76
N PHE A 354 16.60 0.97 22.14
CA PHE A 354 17.87 0.26 22.06
C PHE A 354 18.41 -0.03 23.46
N LYS A 355 18.58 -1.32 23.76
CA LYS A 355 19.17 -1.79 25.03
C LYS A 355 20.66 -2.03 24.84
N PHE A 356 21.48 -1.05 25.25
CA PHE A 356 22.95 -1.12 25.10
C PHE A 356 23.56 -2.40 25.70
N GLY A 357 23.05 -2.87 26.84
CA GLY A 357 23.52 -4.12 27.46
C GLY A 357 23.34 -5.33 26.55
N HIS A 358 22.22 -5.43 25.83
CA HIS A 358 21.95 -6.52 24.89
C HIS A 358 22.82 -6.44 23.63
N TYR A 359 23.21 -5.24 23.21
CA TYR A 359 24.17 -5.07 22.13
C TYR A 359 25.58 -5.50 22.53
N LEU A 360 26.03 -5.09 23.72
CA LEU A 360 27.36 -5.45 24.23
C LEU A 360 27.54 -6.97 24.34
N THR A 361 26.52 -7.68 24.85
CA THR A 361 26.56 -9.15 24.92
C THR A 361 26.66 -9.80 23.54
N ARG A 362 25.96 -9.27 22.52
CA ARG A 362 26.07 -9.76 21.12
C ARG A 362 27.46 -9.50 20.53
N VAL A 363 28.04 -8.32 20.74
CA VAL A 363 29.40 -8.01 20.27
C VAL A 363 30.44 -8.92 20.93
N CYS A 364 30.35 -9.13 22.24
CA CYS A 364 31.22 -10.08 22.96
C CYS A 364 31.10 -11.50 22.41
N ALA A 365 29.88 -11.94 22.09
CA ALA A 365 29.64 -13.26 21.49
C ALA A 365 30.28 -13.40 20.11
N VAL A 366 30.20 -12.38 19.25
CA VAL A 366 30.87 -12.37 17.94
C VAL A 366 32.38 -12.47 18.09
N VAL A 367 32.99 -11.63 18.94
CA VAL A 367 34.45 -11.62 19.14
C VAL A 367 34.92 -12.96 19.71
N GLY A 368 34.23 -13.49 20.72
CA GLY A 368 34.56 -14.79 21.31
C GLY A 368 34.37 -15.95 20.34
N GLY A 369 33.30 -15.95 19.56
CA GLY A 369 32.99 -16.97 18.56
C GLY A 369 34.02 -17.02 17.44
N VAL A 370 34.39 -15.87 16.88
CA VAL A 370 35.42 -15.80 15.83
C VAL A 370 36.76 -16.29 16.38
N PHE A 371 37.16 -15.84 17.57
CA PHE A 371 38.43 -16.26 18.18
C PHE A 371 38.50 -17.78 18.41
N ALA A 372 37.40 -18.39 18.86
CA ALA A 372 37.33 -19.84 19.05
C ALA A 372 37.45 -20.60 17.71
N VAL A 373 36.74 -20.16 16.68
CA VAL A 373 36.75 -20.77 15.35
C VAL A 373 38.12 -20.63 14.69
N THR A 374 38.72 -19.44 14.71
CA THR A 374 40.06 -19.19 14.14
C THR A 374 41.10 -20.11 14.78
N ARG A 375 41.03 -20.34 16.11
CA ARG A 375 41.93 -21.28 16.80
C ARG A 375 41.71 -22.74 16.45
N MET A 376 40.47 -23.16 16.23
CA MET A 376 40.17 -24.53 15.79
C MET A 376 40.69 -24.77 14.37
N VAL A 377 40.46 -23.81 13.47
CA VAL A 377 40.94 -23.87 12.08
C VAL A 377 42.47 -23.88 12.05
N ASP A 378 43.13 -23.04 12.84
CA ASP A 378 44.60 -23.01 12.93
C ASP A 378 45.18 -24.35 13.39
N ARG A 379 44.60 -24.96 14.44
CA ARG A 379 45.01 -26.31 14.90
C ARG A 379 44.81 -27.40 13.85
N TRP A 380 43.71 -27.35 13.09
CA TRP A 380 43.44 -28.31 12.03
C TRP A 380 44.36 -28.12 10.84
N ALA A 381 44.58 -26.87 10.43
CA ALA A 381 45.51 -26.52 9.36
C ALA A 381 46.94 -26.98 9.71
N TRP A 382 47.38 -26.78 10.95
CA TRP A 382 48.66 -27.29 11.43
C TRP A 382 48.75 -28.82 11.31
N LYS A 383 47.77 -29.55 11.84
CA LYS A 383 47.74 -31.02 11.76
C LYS A 383 47.71 -31.54 10.32
N ALA A 384 46.98 -30.87 9.42
CA ALA A 384 46.88 -31.27 8.02
C ALA A 384 48.22 -31.08 7.28
N MET A 385 48.94 -30.01 7.58
CA MET A 385 50.30 -29.79 7.05
C MET A 385 51.31 -30.80 7.60
N GLU A 386 51.12 -31.27 8.83
CA GLU A 386 52.01 -32.25 9.46
C GLU A 386 51.72 -33.70 9.04
N SER A 387 50.52 -33.96 8.51
CA SER A 387 50.11 -35.27 7.96
C SER A 387 50.43 -35.45 6.46
N THR A 388 50.92 -34.42 5.79
CA THR A 388 51.32 -34.42 4.37
C THR A 388 52.83 -34.39 4.27
#